data_AF-A0AA90QTF5-F1
#
_entry.id   AF-A0AA90QTF5-F1
#
_cell.length_a   1.000
_cell.length_b   1.000
_cell.length_c   1.000
_cell.angle_alpha   90.00
_cell.angle_beta   90.00
_cell.angle_gamma   90.00
#
_symmetry.space_group_name_H-M   'P 1'
#
loop_
_entity.id
_entity.type
_entity.pdbx_description
1 polymer ?
#
loop_
_entity_poly.entity_id
_entity_poly.type
_entity_poly.pdbx_seq_one_letter_code
_entity_poly.pdbx_strand_id
1 'polypeptide(L)'
;MSLTEPLRTPHYWYDDAVYVLLQAEPVFYLSLSDRAIRNALERMKIRARDYQKFVSAYPSVCCEPLEQFYLFRKGMNMLNEELLCDLLFSFGWREANWGAWLAALAPQPVYAAHLARRLPTLPHGTTVVGLALAACGQEVQQELSDTYALLVEVRETLDRLPVQPIPVRRNYSRDQECAIRRENDAVRDAYRTGGLDAAKKLLDQGLLRHFKATHQEWLRAGAPDAPAVARMRQLRHKVLPRF
;
A
#
# COMPACT_ATOMS: atom_id res chain seq x y z
N MET A 1 -22.01 -15.79 -11.91
CA MET A 1 -20.93 -16.78 -12.16
C MET A 1 -19.73 -16.38 -11.30
N SER A 2 -19.51 -17.09 -10.19
CA SER A 2 -18.40 -16.82 -9.26
C SER A 2 -17.26 -17.79 -9.58
N LEU A 3 -16.36 -17.41 -10.48
CA LEU A 3 -15.03 -17.97 -10.54
C LEU A 3 -14.17 -17.07 -9.65
N THR A 4 -13.96 -17.50 -8.41
CA THR A 4 -12.97 -16.90 -7.52
C THR A 4 -11.61 -17.15 -8.17
N GLU A 5 -11.13 -16.19 -8.96
CA GLU A 5 -9.73 -16.17 -9.35
C GLU A 5 -8.89 -16.32 -8.07
N PRO A 6 -7.88 -17.21 -8.07
CA PRO A 6 -7.02 -17.34 -6.91
C PRO A 6 -6.40 -15.99 -6.61
N LEU A 7 -6.56 -15.52 -5.37
CA LEU A 7 -5.99 -14.24 -4.91
C LEU A 7 -4.51 -14.19 -5.27
N ARG A 8 -4.14 -13.18 -6.06
CA ARG A 8 -2.75 -12.93 -6.44
C ARG A 8 -1.92 -12.75 -5.17
N THR A 9 -0.85 -13.50 -5.01
CA THR A 9 0.12 -13.27 -3.92
C THR A 9 0.66 -11.84 -4.05
N PRO A 10 0.53 -11.00 -3.01
CA PRO A 10 0.96 -9.60 -3.09
C PRO A 10 2.49 -9.51 -3.19
N HIS A 11 2.97 -8.55 -3.97
CA HIS A 11 4.39 -8.23 -4.13
C HIS A 11 4.95 -7.58 -2.87
N TYR A 12 4.19 -6.69 -2.24
CA TYR A 12 4.57 -5.95 -1.05
C TYR A 12 3.95 -6.55 0.23
N TRP A 13 4.62 -6.32 1.35
CA TRP A 13 4.11 -6.67 2.67
C TRP A 13 2.81 -5.90 2.95
N TYR A 14 1.80 -6.59 3.47
CA TYR A 14 0.45 -6.02 3.64
C TYR A 14 0.47 -4.70 4.40
N ASP A 15 1.11 -4.66 5.58
CA ASP A 15 1.11 -3.46 6.43
C ASP A 15 1.73 -2.25 5.75
N ASP A 16 2.68 -2.48 4.85
CA ASP A 16 3.35 -1.42 4.10
C ASP A 16 2.48 -0.98 2.93
N ALA A 17 1.90 -1.92 2.19
CA ALA A 17 1.05 -1.64 1.05
C ALA A 17 -0.21 -0.84 1.43
N VAL A 18 -0.77 -1.10 2.61
CA VAL A 18 -1.94 -0.38 3.14
C VAL A 18 -1.59 0.69 4.16
N TYR A 19 -0.31 1.00 4.39
CA TYR A 19 0.12 1.91 5.45
C TYR A 19 -0.62 3.26 5.42
N VAL A 20 -0.62 3.93 4.27
CA VAL A 20 -1.28 5.23 4.12
C VAL A 20 -2.79 5.10 4.19
N LEU A 21 -3.37 3.99 3.72
CA LEU A 21 -4.80 3.73 3.87
C LEU A 21 -5.20 3.59 5.34
N LEU A 22 -4.37 2.97 6.18
CA LEU A 22 -4.63 2.83 7.62
C LEU A 22 -4.44 4.15 8.39
N GLN A 23 -3.64 5.08 7.86
CA GLN A 23 -3.43 6.42 8.41
C GLN A 23 -4.46 7.44 7.92
N ALA A 24 -4.89 7.33 6.66
CA ALA A 24 -6.01 8.06 6.13
C ALA A 24 -7.23 7.65 6.96
N GLU A 25 -7.86 8.64 7.59
CA GLU A 25 -8.95 8.49 8.56
C GLU A 25 -9.80 7.24 8.30
N PRO A 26 -10.14 6.42 9.32
CA PRO A 26 -10.81 5.14 9.13
C PRO A 26 -12.09 5.21 8.32
N VAL A 27 -12.70 6.38 8.13
CA VAL A 27 -13.96 6.58 7.41
C VAL A 27 -13.74 7.20 6.01
N PHE A 28 -12.51 7.59 5.64
CA PHE A 28 -12.24 8.21 4.34
C PHE A 28 -12.62 7.30 3.16
N TYR A 29 -12.53 5.99 3.31
CA TYR A 29 -12.96 5.06 2.26
C TYR A 29 -14.47 5.17 1.94
N LEU A 30 -15.31 5.63 2.88
CA LEU A 30 -16.72 5.94 2.60
C LEU A 30 -16.87 7.20 1.75
N SER A 31 -15.93 8.13 1.88
CA SER A 31 -15.85 9.30 1.00
C SER A 31 -15.41 8.93 -0.43
N LEU A 32 -14.80 7.76 -0.61
CA LEU A 32 -14.47 7.19 -1.92
C LEU A 32 -15.64 6.43 -2.58
N SER A 33 -16.85 6.56 -2.05
CA SER A 33 -18.06 6.04 -2.70
C SER A 33 -18.53 6.96 -3.83
N ASP A 34 -19.28 6.39 -4.76
CA ASP A 34 -19.78 7.07 -5.97
C ASP A 34 -20.50 8.40 -5.67
N ARG A 35 -21.21 8.49 -4.54
CA ARG A 35 -21.98 9.69 -4.15
C ARG A 35 -21.19 10.71 -3.34
N ALA A 36 -20.08 10.30 -2.71
CA ALA A 36 -19.38 11.11 -1.73
C ALA A 36 -18.10 11.74 -2.28
N ILE A 37 -17.52 11.19 -3.34
CA ILE A 37 -16.21 11.62 -3.86
C ILE A 37 -16.21 13.06 -4.35
N ARG A 38 -17.29 13.52 -4.99
CA ARG A 38 -17.43 14.92 -5.43
C ARG A 38 -17.38 15.87 -4.23
N ASN A 39 -18.17 15.60 -3.19
CA ASN A 39 -18.18 16.41 -1.97
C ASN A 39 -16.83 16.37 -1.24
N ALA A 40 -16.12 15.24 -1.28
CA ALA A 40 -14.78 15.14 -0.72
C ALA A 40 -13.79 16.05 -1.48
N LEU A 41 -13.82 16.01 -2.82
CA LEU A 41 -12.99 16.86 -3.67
C LEU A 41 -13.31 18.36 -3.50
N GLU A 42 -14.58 18.74 -3.39
CA GLU A 42 -14.98 20.13 -3.11
C GLU A 42 -14.40 20.63 -1.77
N ARG A 43 -14.51 19.82 -0.71
CA ARG A 43 -13.91 20.16 0.60
C ARG A 43 -12.39 20.27 0.52
N MET A 44 -11.75 19.38 -0.22
CA MET A 44 -10.30 19.43 -0.44
C MET A 44 -9.90 20.70 -1.19
N LYS A 45 -10.61 21.07 -2.26
CA LYS A 45 -10.38 22.31 -3.01
C LYS A 45 -10.46 23.56 -2.12
N ILE A 46 -11.49 23.65 -1.27
CA ILE A 46 -11.65 24.79 -0.34
C ILE A 46 -10.45 24.84 0.63
N ARG A 47 -10.09 23.71 1.25
CA ARG A 47 -8.92 23.62 2.15
C ARG A 47 -7.61 23.99 1.46
N ALA A 48 -7.39 23.49 0.24
CA ALA A 48 -6.20 23.78 -0.55
C ALA A 48 -6.03 25.29 -0.79
N ARG A 49 -7.12 25.98 -1.14
CA ARG A 49 -7.14 27.42 -1.37
C ARG A 49 -6.84 28.19 -0.09
N ASP A 50 -7.56 27.90 0.98
CA ASP A 50 -7.50 28.68 2.23
C ASP A 50 -6.13 28.52 2.94
N TYR A 51 -5.46 27.39 2.73
CA TYR A 51 -4.18 27.05 3.37
C TYR A 51 -2.99 26.98 2.39
N GLN A 52 -3.14 27.50 1.17
CA GLN A 52 -2.13 27.42 0.09
C GLN A 52 -0.73 27.87 0.53
N LYS A 53 -0.63 28.89 1.38
CA LYS A 53 0.64 29.43 1.90
C LYS A 53 1.47 28.40 2.69
N PHE A 54 0.85 27.36 3.23
CA PHE A 54 1.52 26.31 3.99
C PHE A 54 1.98 25.14 3.11
N VAL A 55 1.50 25.04 1.86
CA VAL A 55 1.86 23.96 0.94
C VAL A 55 3.36 23.99 0.62
N SER A 56 3.92 25.17 0.35
CA SER A 56 5.35 25.34 0.07
C SER A 56 6.25 25.22 1.30
N ALA A 57 5.69 25.39 2.50
CA ALA A 57 6.43 25.28 3.75
C ALA A 57 6.57 23.83 4.23
N TYR A 58 5.78 22.90 3.68
CA TYR A 58 5.92 21.47 3.97
C TYR A 58 7.26 20.94 3.41
N PRO A 59 8.02 20.12 4.15
CA PRO A 59 7.63 19.42 5.39
C PRO A 59 8.00 20.13 6.70
N SER A 60 8.60 21.32 6.63
CA SER A 60 9.03 22.06 7.83
C SER A 60 7.87 22.58 8.68
N VAL A 61 6.73 22.83 8.04
CA VAL A 61 5.48 23.23 8.69
C VAL A 61 4.36 22.27 8.26
N CYS A 62 3.71 21.65 9.24
CA CYS A 62 2.51 20.85 9.04
C CYS A 62 1.29 21.64 9.53
N CYS A 63 0.27 21.74 8.67
CA CYS A 63 -1.01 22.36 9.00
C CYS A 63 -2.09 21.28 9.04
N GLU A 64 -2.82 21.17 10.15
CA GLU A 64 -3.89 20.16 10.34
C GLU A 64 -4.91 20.14 9.17
N PRO A 65 -5.44 21.28 8.70
CA PRO A 65 -6.30 21.33 7.49
C PRO A 65 -5.74 20.67 6.22
N LEU A 66 -4.41 20.53 6.12
CA LEU A 66 -3.72 19.91 4.98
C LEU A 66 -3.24 18.48 5.28
N GLU A 67 -3.54 17.91 6.45
CA GLU A 67 -3.07 16.58 6.85
C GLU A 67 -3.40 15.50 5.80
N GLN A 68 -4.61 15.55 5.26
CA GLN A 68 -5.06 14.65 4.19
C GLN A 68 -4.23 14.79 2.91
N PHE A 69 -3.81 16.01 2.54
CA PHE A 69 -2.94 16.23 1.39
C PHE A 69 -1.56 15.61 1.63
N TYR A 70 -1.01 15.73 2.85
CA TYR A 70 0.26 15.12 3.19
C TYR A 70 0.19 13.59 3.12
N LEU A 71 -0.89 12.99 3.62
CA LEU A 71 -1.13 11.55 3.52
C LEU A 71 -1.26 11.11 2.06
N PHE A 72 -2.03 11.82 1.23
CA PHE A 72 -2.18 11.47 -0.18
C PHE A 72 -0.87 11.62 -0.94
N ARG A 73 -0.09 12.65 -0.65
CA ARG A 73 1.25 12.80 -1.23
C ARG A 73 2.16 11.63 -0.86
N LYS A 74 2.12 11.15 0.38
CA LYS A 74 2.84 9.93 0.79
C LYS A 74 2.37 8.72 -0.03
N GLY A 75 1.06 8.52 -0.14
CA GLY A 75 0.49 7.42 -0.94
C GLY A 75 0.90 7.48 -2.41
N MET A 76 0.88 8.66 -3.02
CA MET A 76 1.36 8.89 -4.40
C MET A 76 2.84 8.54 -4.54
N ASN A 77 3.68 8.91 -3.57
CA ASN A 77 5.11 8.61 -3.62
C ASN A 77 5.46 7.13 -3.37
N MET A 78 4.52 6.35 -2.83
CA MET A 78 4.64 4.89 -2.71
C MET A 78 4.15 4.17 -3.97
N LEU A 79 3.26 4.80 -4.73
CA LEU A 79 2.53 4.14 -5.81
C LEU A 79 3.44 3.84 -7.02
N ASN A 80 3.61 2.55 -7.27
CA ASN A 80 4.12 2.01 -8.53
C ASN A 80 3.14 0.96 -9.07
N GLU A 81 3.44 0.40 -10.23
CA GLU A 81 2.58 -0.59 -10.89
C GLU A 81 2.35 -1.84 -10.02
N GLU A 82 3.38 -2.34 -9.37
CA GLU A 82 3.31 -3.52 -8.51
C GLU A 82 2.40 -3.29 -7.30
N LEU A 83 2.52 -2.13 -6.66
CA LEU A 83 1.68 -1.73 -5.52
C LEU A 83 0.25 -1.50 -5.96
N LEU A 84 0.02 -0.86 -7.12
CA LEU A 84 -1.32 -0.73 -7.67
C LEU A 84 -1.95 -2.11 -7.90
N CYS A 85 -1.20 -3.05 -8.46
CA CYS A 85 -1.71 -4.41 -8.68
C CYS A 85 -2.04 -5.12 -7.35
N ASP A 86 -1.22 -4.93 -6.31
CA ASP A 86 -1.50 -5.50 -4.98
C ASP A 86 -2.81 -4.92 -4.43
N LEU A 87 -2.97 -3.60 -4.48
CA LEU A 87 -4.17 -2.89 -4.01
C LEU A 87 -5.43 -3.33 -4.79
N LEU A 88 -5.34 -3.47 -6.11
CA LEU A 88 -6.49 -3.84 -6.93
C LEU A 88 -6.86 -5.33 -6.84
N PHE A 89 -5.90 -6.24 -6.72
CA PHE A 89 -6.14 -7.67 -6.96
C PHE A 89 -5.73 -8.63 -5.84
N SER A 90 -4.95 -8.18 -4.84
CA SER A 90 -4.46 -9.05 -3.77
C SER A 90 -5.20 -8.89 -2.45
N PHE A 91 -6.00 -7.82 -2.30
CA PHE A 91 -6.68 -7.48 -1.05
C PHE A 91 -8.20 -7.28 -1.24
N GLY A 92 -8.85 -6.61 -0.28
CA GLY A 92 -10.29 -6.37 -0.27
C GLY A 92 -10.73 -5.20 -1.17
N TRP A 93 -12.03 -4.96 -1.18
CA TRP A 93 -12.64 -3.88 -1.97
C TRP A 93 -12.19 -2.49 -1.51
N ARG A 94 -11.90 -2.31 -0.21
CA ARG A 94 -11.45 -1.05 0.37
C ARG A 94 -10.08 -0.66 -0.17
N GLU A 95 -9.16 -1.63 -0.21
CA GLU A 95 -7.81 -1.48 -0.76
C GLU A 95 -7.87 -1.23 -2.28
N ALA A 96 -8.80 -1.88 -2.99
CA ALA A 96 -8.99 -1.63 -4.41
C ALA A 96 -9.50 -0.21 -4.71
N ASN A 97 -10.49 0.28 -3.94
CA ASN A 97 -10.94 1.67 -4.03
C ASN A 97 -9.82 2.65 -3.72
N TRP A 98 -8.99 2.34 -2.72
CA TRP A 98 -7.82 3.14 -2.38
C TRP A 98 -6.76 3.15 -3.50
N GLY A 99 -6.46 2.00 -4.09
CA GLY A 99 -5.55 1.91 -5.23
C GLY A 99 -6.05 2.70 -6.44
N ALA A 100 -7.35 2.62 -6.75
CA ALA A 100 -7.96 3.44 -7.78
C ALA A 100 -7.87 4.94 -7.46
N TRP A 101 -8.11 5.34 -6.21
CA TRP A 101 -7.95 6.73 -5.79
C TRP A 101 -6.51 7.23 -5.94
N LEU A 102 -5.52 6.44 -5.50
CA LEU A 102 -4.11 6.80 -5.69
C LEU A 102 -3.73 6.89 -7.17
N ALA A 103 -4.24 6.01 -8.02
CA ALA A 103 -4.04 6.08 -9.47
C ALA A 103 -4.73 7.30 -10.10
N ALA A 104 -5.86 7.75 -9.55
CA ALA A 104 -6.50 9.00 -9.97
C ALA A 104 -5.63 10.22 -9.62
N LEU A 105 -4.97 10.20 -8.46
CA LEU A 105 -4.10 11.29 -8.00
C LEU A 105 -2.73 11.30 -8.71
N ALA A 106 -2.10 10.14 -8.87
CA ALA A 106 -0.80 9.94 -9.50
C ALA A 106 -0.91 8.98 -10.69
N PRO A 107 -1.55 9.40 -11.80
CA PRO A 107 -1.80 8.52 -12.93
C PRO A 107 -0.52 8.15 -13.67
N GLN A 108 -0.49 6.93 -14.18
CA GLN A 108 0.50 6.47 -15.16
C GLN A 108 -0.24 5.71 -16.27
N PRO A 109 0.16 5.85 -17.56
CA PRO A 109 -0.54 5.18 -18.66
C PRO A 109 -0.68 3.66 -18.48
N VAL A 110 0.32 3.01 -17.87
CA VAL A 110 0.32 1.56 -17.61
C VAL A 110 -0.79 1.12 -16.65
N TYR A 111 -1.30 2.03 -15.79
CA TYR A 111 -2.35 1.71 -14.82
C TYR A 111 -3.72 1.50 -15.46
N ALA A 112 -3.98 2.07 -16.65
CA ALA A 112 -5.28 2.01 -17.30
C ALA A 112 -5.76 0.58 -17.54
N ALA A 113 -4.87 -0.32 -17.98
CA ALA A 113 -5.21 -1.72 -18.24
C ALA A 113 -5.65 -2.46 -16.95
N HIS A 114 -4.95 -2.21 -15.84
CA HIS A 114 -5.26 -2.80 -14.54
C HIS A 114 -6.59 -2.28 -14.00
N LEU A 115 -6.82 -0.96 -14.08
CA LEU A 115 -8.05 -0.33 -13.65
C LEU A 115 -9.27 -0.83 -14.45
N ALA A 116 -9.13 -0.92 -15.78
CA ALA A 116 -10.18 -1.43 -16.66
C ALA A 116 -10.52 -2.90 -16.35
N ARG A 117 -9.51 -3.73 -16.06
CA ARG A 117 -9.73 -5.11 -15.63
C ARG A 117 -10.45 -5.20 -14.28
N ARG A 118 -10.17 -4.28 -13.35
CA ARG A 118 -10.79 -4.29 -12.01
C ARG A 118 -12.24 -3.81 -12.03
N LEU A 119 -12.56 -2.84 -12.89
CA LEU A 119 -13.86 -2.14 -12.94
C LEU A 119 -15.10 -3.07 -12.84
N PRO A 120 -15.21 -4.19 -13.60
CA PRO A 120 -16.39 -5.06 -13.54
C PRO A 120 -16.60 -5.76 -12.20
N THR A 121 -15.54 -5.84 -11.38
CA THR A 121 -15.53 -6.56 -10.09
C THR A 121 -15.57 -5.63 -8.88
N LEU A 122 -15.69 -4.31 -9.10
CA LEU A 122 -15.67 -3.30 -8.04
C LEU A 122 -16.93 -2.39 -8.12
N PRO A 123 -18.13 -2.94 -7.81
CA PRO A 123 -19.40 -2.26 -8.04
C PRO A 123 -19.58 -0.97 -7.24
N HIS A 124 -18.90 -0.83 -6.09
CA HIS A 124 -18.99 0.35 -5.22
C HIS A 124 -17.85 1.36 -5.43
N GLY A 125 -16.98 1.13 -6.42
CA GLY A 125 -15.83 1.97 -6.75
C GLY A 125 -15.84 2.49 -8.17
N THR A 126 -16.98 2.39 -8.87
CA THR A 126 -17.06 2.66 -10.31
C THR A 126 -16.68 4.11 -10.64
N THR A 127 -17.11 5.06 -9.82
CA THR A 127 -16.79 6.48 -10.00
C THR A 127 -15.30 6.74 -9.81
N VAL A 128 -14.70 6.19 -8.75
CA VAL A 128 -13.26 6.38 -8.46
C VAL A 128 -12.40 5.72 -9.54
N VAL A 129 -12.76 4.52 -9.98
CA VAL A 129 -12.06 3.85 -11.09
C VAL A 129 -12.26 4.63 -12.40
N GLY A 130 -13.46 5.16 -12.67
CA GLY A 130 -13.71 6.00 -13.84
C GLY A 130 -12.86 7.28 -13.85
N LEU A 131 -12.75 7.95 -12.70
CA LEU A 131 -11.85 9.10 -12.52
C LEU A 131 -10.38 8.72 -12.73
N ALA A 132 -9.96 7.54 -12.24
CA ALA A 132 -8.61 7.04 -12.41
C ALA A 132 -8.28 6.71 -13.88
N LEU A 133 -9.22 6.06 -14.59
CA LEU A 133 -9.11 5.76 -16.01
C LEU A 133 -8.99 7.04 -16.83
N ALA A 134 -9.83 8.03 -16.54
CA ALA A 134 -9.77 9.35 -17.17
C ALA A 134 -8.43 10.05 -16.91
N ALA A 135 -7.94 10.00 -15.66
CA ALA A 135 -6.64 10.56 -15.29
C ALA A 135 -5.47 9.85 -16.00
N CYS A 136 -5.63 8.57 -16.34
CA CYS A 136 -4.67 7.78 -17.13
C CYS A 136 -4.81 7.97 -18.65
N GLY A 137 -5.66 8.89 -19.12
CA GLY A 137 -5.78 9.26 -20.53
C GLY A 137 -6.94 8.60 -21.29
N GLN A 138 -7.84 7.88 -20.60
CA GLN A 138 -9.09 7.47 -21.23
C GLN A 138 -10.08 8.64 -21.35
N GLU A 139 -11.05 8.50 -22.24
CA GLU A 139 -12.10 9.50 -22.41
C GLU A 139 -12.90 9.69 -21.11
N VAL A 140 -13.09 10.96 -20.73
CA VAL A 140 -13.85 11.31 -19.55
C VAL A 140 -15.33 11.09 -19.85
N GLN A 141 -15.99 10.22 -19.09
CA GLN A 141 -17.45 10.07 -19.17
C GLN A 141 -18.13 11.40 -18.80
N GLN A 142 -19.18 11.77 -19.54
CA GLN A 142 -19.84 13.06 -19.38
C GLN A 142 -20.31 13.30 -17.94
N GLU A 143 -20.82 12.25 -17.29
CA GLU A 143 -21.30 12.25 -15.91
C GLU A 143 -20.19 12.52 -14.88
N LEU A 144 -18.93 12.24 -15.25
CA LEU A 144 -17.76 12.42 -14.40
C LEU A 144 -17.03 13.75 -14.66
N SER A 145 -17.38 14.49 -15.70
CA SER A 145 -16.64 15.69 -16.15
C SER A 145 -16.40 16.70 -15.04
N ASP A 146 -17.46 17.10 -14.31
CA ASP A 146 -17.35 18.06 -13.20
C ASP A 146 -16.48 17.53 -12.06
N THR A 147 -16.65 16.25 -11.73
CA THR A 147 -15.88 15.61 -10.65
C THR A 147 -14.40 15.45 -11.05
N TYR A 148 -14.14 15.20 -12.33
CA TYR A 148 -12.80 15.11 -12.89
C TYR A 148 -12.10 16.48 -12.89
N ALA A 149 -12.81 17.57 -13.20
CA ALA A 149 -12.26 18.92 -13.09
C ALA A 149 -11.81 19.23 -11.64
N LEU A 150 -12.63 18.88 -10.64
CA LEU A 150 -12.25 19.02 -9.22
C LEU A 150 -11.03 18.16 -8.86
N LEU A 151 -10.94 16.93 -9.38
CA LEU A 151 -9.78 16.06 -9.19
C LEU A 151 -8.51 16.71 -9.75
N VAL A 152 -8.56 17.33 -10.93
CA VAL A 152 -7.41 18.03 -11.53
C VAL A 152 -6.91 19.16 -10.61
N GLU A 153 -7.80 20.01 -10.09
CA GLU A 153 -7.41 21.08 -9.15
C GLU A 153 -6.76 20.55 -7.86
N VAL A 154 -7.27 19.43 -7.34
CA VAL A 154 -6.70 18.76 -6.17
C VAL A 154 -5.29 18.22 -6.49
N ARG A 155 -5.10 17.63 -7.66
CA ARG A 155 -3.79 17.12 -8.12
C ARG A 155 -2.77 18.24 -8.26
N GLU A 156 -3.14 19.36 -8.87
CA GLU A 156 -2.27 20.55 -8.97
C GLU A 156 -1.81 21.05 -7.60
N THR A 157 -2.63 20.88 -6.56
CA THR A 157 -2.21 21.19 -5.19
C THR A 157 -1.24 20.16 -4.64
N LEU A 158 -1.49 18.87 -4.85
CA LEU A 158 -0.60 17.78 -4.42
C LEU A 158 0.76 17.82 -5.12
N ASP A 159 0.81 18.24 -6.37
CA ASP A 159 2.04 18.33 -7.16
C ASP A 159 2.99 19.44 -6.67
N ARG A 160 2.46 20.43 -5.95
CA ARG A 160 3.26 21.47 -5.28
C ARG A 160 3.93 20.99 -3.99
N LEU A 161 3.52 19.84 -3.44
CA LEU A 161 4.19 19.23 -2.30
C LEU A 161 5.47 18.51 -2.77
N PRO A 162 6.52 18.42 -1.94
CA PRO A 162 7.74 17.72 -2.28
C PRO A 162 7.50 16.24 -2.60
N VAL A 163 8.26 15.73 -3.59
CA VAL A 163 8.37 14.30 -3.86
C VAL A 163 9.37 13.72 -2.87
N GLN A 164 8.98 12.67 -2.15
CA GLN A 164 9.84 11.94 -1.23
C GLN A 164 9.56 10.45 -1.41
N PRO A 165 10.49 9.66 -1.98
CA PRO A 165 10.26 8.23 -2.15
C PRO A 165 10.07 7.58 -0.78
N ILE A 166 9.01 6.79 -0.66
CA ILE A 166 8.72 6.02 0.56
C ILE A 166 8.90 4.55 0.20
N PRO A 167 9.92 3.88 0.76
CA PRO A 167 10.18 2.50 0.42
C PRO A 167 9.06 1.62 0.98
N VAL A 168 8.77 0.50 0.32
CA VAL A 168 7.73 -0.45 0.71
C VAL A 168 8.39 -1.84 0.78
N ARG A 169 8.26 -2.54 1.92
CA ARG A 169 8.87 -3.87 2.06
C ARG A 169 8.27 -4.84 1.06
N ARG A 170 9.13 -5.61 0.39
CA ARG A 170 8.69 -6.78 -0.39
C ARG A 170 8.14 -7.84 0.55
N ASN A 171 7.13 -8.55 0.05
CA ASN A 171 6.62 -9.73 0.72
C ASN A 171 7.69 -10.83 0.73
N TYR A 172 7.57 -11.78 1.66
CA TYR A 172 8.53 -12.86 1.78
C TYR A 172 8.58 -13.73 0.52
N SER A 173 9.78 -14.15 0.16
CA SER A 173 9.99 -15.23 -0.81
C SER A 173 9.56 -16.58 -0.22
N ARG A 174 9.41 -17.60 -1.07
CA ARG A 174 9.12 -18.98 -0.61
C ARG A 174 10.16 -19.52 0.37
N ASP A 175 11.43 -19.19 0.17
CA ASP A 175 12.51 -19.61 1.08
C ASP A 175 12.37 -18.93 2.45
N GLN A 176 12.03 -17.65 2.46
CA GLN A 176 11.75 -16.90 3.69
C GLN A 176 10.48 -17.39 4.39
N GLU A 177 9.43 -17.76 3.66
CA GLU A 177 8.23 -18.36 4.24
C GLU A 177 8.57 -19.66 4.99
N CYS A 178 9.35 -20.53 4.35
CA CYS A 178 9.83 -21.77 4.99
C CYS A 178 10.68 -21.49 6.24
N ALA A 179 11.53 -20.47 6.21
CA ALA A 179 12.34 -20.08 7.36
C ALA A 179 11.49 -19.50 8.51
N ILE A 180 10.52 -18.63 8.20
CA ILE A 180 9.56 -18.08 9.17
C ILE A 180 8.76 -19.19 9.85
N ARG A 181 8.35 -20.23 9.11
CA ARG A 181 7.66 -21.39 9.71
C ARG A 181 8.56 -22.10 10.73
N ARG A 182 9.84 -22.33 10.41
CA ARG A 182 10.80 -22.93 11.35
C ARG A 182 11.07 -22.05 12.56
N GLU A 183 11.21 -20.74 12.37
CA GLU A 183 11.37 -19.78 13.47
C GLU A 183 10.15 -19.84 14.40
N ASN A 184 8.92 -19.89 13.85
CA ASN A 184 7.70 -20.04 14.64
C ASN A 184 7.65 -21.35 15.41
N ASP A 185 8.07 -22.47 14.81
CA ASP A 185 8.12 -23.76 15.51
C ASP A 185 9.14 -23.75 16.65
N ALA A 186 10.32 -23.16 16.43
CA ALA A 186 11.32 -22.96 17.48
C ALA A 186 10.81 -22.07 18.63
N VAL A 187 10.06 -21.01 18.32
CA VAL A 187 9.41 -20.15 19.33
C VAL A 187 8.38 -20.94 20.13
N ARG A 188 7.57 -21.78 19.49
CA ARG A 188 6.59 -22.64 20.19
C ARG A 188 7.27 -23.64 21.11
N ASP A 189 8.36 -24.25 20.68
CA ASP A 189 9.09 -25.22 21.48
C ASP A 189 9.83 -24.55 22.65
N ALA A 190 10.42 -23.38 22.43
CA ALA A 190 10.99 -22.57 23.50
C ALA A 190 9.93 -22.14 24.53
N TYR A 191 8.72 -21.79 24.07
CA TYR A 191 7.61 -21.47 24.98
C TYR A 191 7.18 -22.69 25.82
N ARG A 192 7.09 -23.87 25.20
CA ARG A 192 6.71 -25.11 25.90
C ARG A 192 7.75 -25.56 26.94
N THR A 193 9.03 -25.34 26.66
CA THR A 193 10.14 -25.87 27.49
C THR A 193 10.67 -24.86 28.51
N GLY A 194 10.77 -23.58 28.14
CA GLY A 194 11.38 -22.52 28.93
C GLY A 194 10.45 -21.34 29.22
N GLY A 195 9.17 -21.44 28.86
CA GLY A 195 8.17 -20.41 29.13
C GLY A 195 8.29 -19.15 28.27
N LEU A 196 7.58 -18.09 28.69
CA LEU A 196 7.43 -16.85 27.94
C LEU A 196 8.75 -16.13 27.69
N ASP A 197 9.64 -16.07 28.69
CA ASP A 197 10.90 -15.32 28.57
C ASP A 197 11.88 -15.98 27.59
N ALA A 198 11.87 -17.31 27.50
CA ALA A 198 12.64 -18.04 26.48
C ALA A 198 12.10 -17.77 25.07
N ALA A 199 10.77 -17.77 24.90
CA ALA A 199 10.13 -17.49 23.62
C ALA A 199 10.35 -16.05 23.14
N LYS A 200 10.27 -15.06 24.03
CA LYS A 200 10.50 -13.63 23.69
C LYS A 200 11.87 -13.38 23.07
N LYS A 201 12.92 -14.01 23.61
CA LYS A 201 14.29 -13.88 23.06
C LYS A 201 14.39 -14.28 21.59
N LEU A 202 13.57 -15.24 21.15
CA LEU A 202 13.54 -15.69 19.76
C LEU A 202 12.65 -14.82 18.86
N LEU A 203 11.60 -14.21 19.43
CA LEU A 203 10.72 -13.28 18.70
C LEU A 203 11.43 -12.00 18.26
N ASP A 204 12.44 -11.56 19.02
CA ASP A 204 13.20 -10.33 18.77
C ASP A 204 14.35 -10.51 17.76
N GLN A 205 14.35 -11.62 17.01
CA GLN A 205 15.42 -12.00 16.08
C GLN A 205 14.87 -12.44 14.71
N GLY A 206 15.76 -12.53 13.73
CA GLY A 206 15.48 -13.17 12.44
C GLY A 206 14.42 -12.50 11.57
N LEU A 207 13.76 -13.33 10.75
CA LEU A 207 12.71 -12.88 9.84
C LEU A 207 11.43 -12.50 10.58
N LEU A 208 11.12 -13.19 11.68
CA LEU A 208 9.94 -12.87 12.49
C LEU A 208 9.96 -11.44 12.99
N ARG A 209 11.08 -10.95 13.53
CA ARG A 209 11.19 -9.55 13.92
C ARG A 209 11.05 -8.60 12.73
N HIS A 210 11.68 -8.93 11.60
CA HIS A 210 11.64 -8.08 10.41
C HIS A 210 10.20 -7.87 9.90
N PHE A 211 9.41 -8.94 9.79
CA PHE A 211 8.03 -8.86 9.28
C PHE A 211 6.98 -8.52 10.35
N LYS A 212 7.30 -8.63 11.64
CA LYS A 212 6.42 -8.15 12.72
C LYS A 212 6.55 -6.65 13.00
N ALA A 213 7.67 -6.04 12.63
CA ALA A 213 7.84 -4.59 12.78
C ALA A 213 6.76 -3.86 11.96
N THR A 214 6.13 -2.86 12.55
CA THR A 214 5.24 -1.95 11.81
C THR A 214 6.04 -1.22 10.74
N HIS A 215 5.36 -0.73 9.70
CA HIS A 215 6.02 0.04 8.65
C HIS A 215 6.82 1.23 9.22
N GLN A 216 6.27 1.92 10.23
CA GLN A 216 6.93 3.04 10.87
C GLN A 216 8.20 2.64 11.66
N GLU A 217 8.16 1.51 12.38
CA GLU A 217 9.35 0.97 13.07
C GLU A 217 10.43 0.56 12.06
N TRP A 218 10.04 -0.08 10.96
CA TRP A 218 10.95 -0.46 9.89
C TRP A 218 11.59 0.75 9.20
N LEU A 219 10.81 1.79 8.89
CA LEU A 219 11.34 3.04 8.34
C LEU A 219 12.31 3.73 9.31
N ARG A 220 11.99 3.78 10.61
CA ARG A 220 12.89 4.35 11.65
C ARG A 220 14.20 3.58 11.77
N ALA A 221 14.19 2.28 11.50
CA ALA A 221 15.38 1.45 11.45
C ALA A 221 16.22 1.64 10.16
N GLY A 222 15.82 2.54 9.26
CA GLY A 222 16.51 2.81 8.00
C GLY A 222 16.06 1.92 6.84
N ALA A 223 14.85 1.35 6.92
CA ALA A 223 14.30 0.46 5.89
C ALA A 223 15.22 -0.71 5.51
N PRO A 224 15.75 -1.48 6.49
CA PRO A 224 16.72 -2.54 6.21
C PRO A 224 16.11 -3.65 5.34
N ASP A 225 16.94 -4.28 4.52
CA ASP A 225 16.57 -5.48 3.77
C ASP A 225 16.23 -6.65 4.71
N ALA A 226 15.41 -7.57 4.22
CA ALA A 226 15.09 -8.79 4.95
C ALA A 226 16.36 -9.63 5.19
N PRO A 227 16.53 -10.21 6.39
CA PRO A 227 17.64 -11.11 6.68
C PRO A 227 17.82 -12.20 5.63
N ALA A 228 19.07 -12.46 5.25
CA ALA A 228 19.39 -13.49 4.27
C ALA A 228 19.03 -14.88 4.81
N VAL A 229 18.31 -15.66 3.99
CA VAL A 229 18.01 -17.07 4.29
C VAL A 229 19.00 -17.93 3.53
N ALA A 230 19.73 -18.79 4.25
CA ALA A 230 20.59 -19.78 3.60
C ALA A 230 19.74 -20.68 2.68
N ARG A 231 19.95 -20.58 1.37
CA ARG A 231 19.25 -21.41 0.39
C ARG A 231 19.61 -22.88 0.66
N MET A 232 18.62 -23.72 0.96
CA MET A 232 18.82 -25.17 1.18
C MET A 232 19.17 -25.96 -0.09
N ARG A 233 19.69 -25.32 -1.13
CA ARG A 233 20.26 -25.98 -2.31
C ARG A 233 21.78 -26.12 -2.12
N GLN A 234 22.23 -26.98 -1.21
CA GLN A 234 23.59 -27.58 -1.22
C GLN A 234 23.88 -28.60 -0.09
N LEU A 235 22.88 -29.21 0.55
CA LEU A 235 23.10 -30.35 1.47
C LEU A 235 22.65 -31.71 0.89
N ARG A 236 22.63 -31.83 -0.44
CA ARG A 236 22.63 -33.14 -1.12
C ARG A 236 24.00 -33.28 -1.77
N HIS A 237 24.72 -34.35 -1.42
CA HIS A 237 26.14 -34.65 -1.74
C HIS A 237 27.18 -34.33 -0.65
N LYS A 238 26.96 -34.83 0.56
CA LYS A 238 28.06 -35.58 1.23
C LYS A 238 27.63 -37.05 1.24
N VAL A 239 28.05 -37.77 0.20
CA VAL A 239 28.06 -39.23 0.22
C VAL A 239 28.99 -39.62 1.38
N LEU A 240 28.42 -40.18 2.43
CA LEU A 240 29.22 -40.82 3.49
C LEU A 240 30.01 -41.96 2.83
N PRO A 241 31.32 -42.09 3.07
CA PRO A 241 32.05 -43.26 2.61
C PRO A 241 31.44 -44.49 3.29
N ARG A 242 31.05 -45.47 2.48
CA ARG A 242 30.67 -46.80 2.96
C ARG A 242 31.93 -47.41 3.60
N PHE A 243 31.84 -47.69 4.90
CA PHE A 243 32.74 -48.63 5.56
C PHE A 243 32.37 -50.06 5.13
#